data_AF-A0A0G0W0R5-F1
#
_entry.id   AF-A0A0G0W0R5-F1
#
_cell.length_a   1.000
_cell.length_b   1.000
_cell.length_c   1.000
_cell.angle_alpha   90.00
_cell.angle_beta   90.00
_cell.angle_gamma   90.00
#
_symmetry.space_group_name_H-M   'P 1'
#
loop_
_entity.id
_entity.type
_entity.pdbx_description
1 polymer ?
#
loop_
_entity_poly.entity_id
_entity_poly.type
_entity_poly.pdbx_seq_one_letter_code
_entity_poly.pdbx_strand_id
1 'polypeptide(L)' 'MEHKNVMAPYLLHWEIMRSVKQDGFIEYDLGGIDEQRWPGITRFKKGFGGTIESYPNAIDLPLSDIKYSLYELSRKFL' A
#
# COMPACT_ATOMS: atom_id res chain seq x y z
N MET A 1 22.21 -6.97 -6.41
CA MET A 1 21.88 -5.53 -6.39
C MET A 1 23.15 -4.79 -6.04
N GLU A 2 23.81 -4.22 -7.04
CA GLU A 2 24.92 -3.28 -6.83
C GLU A 2 24.40 -2.04 -6.07
N HIS A 3 25.23 -1.48 -5.19
CA HIS A 3 25.00 -0.20 -4.49
C HIS A 3 23.88 -0.12 -3.43
N LYS A 4 23.45 -1.21 -2.79
CA LYS A 4 22.48 -1.13 -1.66
C LYS A 4 22.91 -0.18 -0.53
N ASN A 5 24.22 -0.05 -0.31
CA ASN A 5 24.81 0.80 0.73
C ASN A 5 24.49 2.29 0.57
N VAL A 6 24.12 2.75 -0.63
CA VAL A 6 23.78 4.16 -0.86
C VAL A 6 22.36 4.50 -0.46
N MET A 7 21.54 3.49 -0.14
CA MET A 7 20.16 3.66 0.35
C MET A 7 19.30 4.53 -0.58
N ALA A 8 19.49 4.43 -1.91
CA ALA A 8 18.81 5.26 -2.91
C ALA A 8 17.29 5.40 -2.72
N PRO A 9 16.52 4.34 -2.35
CA PRO A 9 15.09 4.48 -2.10
C PRO A 9 14.77 5.44 -0.93
N TYR A 10 15.61 5.50 0.10
CA TYR A 10 15.42 6.43 1.21
C TYR A 10 15.56 7.88 0.75
N LEU A 11 16.60 8.17 -0.02
CA LEU A 11 16.82 9.50 -0.59
C LEU A 11 15.67 9.91 -1.51
N LEU A 12 15.19 8.99 -2.35
CA LEU A 12 14.06 9.25 -3.24
C LEU A 12 12.81 9.69 -2.47
N HIS A 13 12.39 8.91 -1.48
CA HIS A 13 11.19 9.26 -0.70
C HIS A 13 11.37 10.54 0.13
N TRP A 14 12.58 10.80 0.64
CA TRP A 14 12.88 12.05 1.32
C TRP A 14 12.73 13.28 0.42
N GLU A 15 13.27 13.23 -0.81
CA GLU A 15 13.14 14.33 -1.76
C GLU A 15 11.69 14.52 -2.23
N ILE A 16 10.92 13.43 -2.39
CA ILE A 16 9.48 13.53 -2.67
C ILE A 16 8.76 14.25 -1.54
N MET A 17 8.96 13.84 -0.28
CA MET A 17 8.35 14.48 0.89
C MET A 17 8.70 15.97 0.97
N ARG A 18 9.95 16.34 0.66
CA ARG A 18 10.37 17.75 0.61
C ARG A 18 9.66 18.52 -0.50
N SER A 19 9.58 17.96 -1.71
CA SER A 19 8.93 18.59 -2.86
C SER A 19 7.44 18.81 -2.62
N VAL A 20 6.69 17.78 -2.23
CA VAL A 20 5.24 17.91 -2.00
C VAL A 20 4.93 18.86 -0.84
N LYS A 21 5.80 18.91 0.18
CA LYS A 21 5.66 19.90 1.26
C LYS A 21 5.84 21.33 0.76
N GLN A 22 6.76 21.57 -0.17
CA GLN A 22 6.92 22.90 -0.80
C GLN A 22 5.69 23.30 -1.61
N ASP A 23 5.00 22.33 -2.22
CA ASP A 23 3.76 22.53 -2.97
C ASP A 23 2.51 22.67 -2.06
N GLY A 24 2.69 22.63 -0.74
CA GLY A 24 1.62 22.84 0.24
C GLY A 24 0.84 21.58 0.63
N PHE A 25 1.29 20.39 0.22
CA PHE A 25 0.70 19.13 0.69
C PHE A 25 1.04 18.88 2.17
N ILE A 26 0.06 18.42 2.92
CA ILE A 26 0.18 18.13 4.37
C ILE A 26 0.40 16.65 4.68
N GLU A 27 0.15 15.77 3.69
CA GLU A 27 0.23 14.32 3.82
C GLU A 27 0.96 13.70 2.62
N TYR A 28 1.66 12.60 2.87
CA TYR A 28 2.34 11.81 1.86
C TYR A 28 2.10 10.32 2.11
N ASP A 29 1.32 9.69 1.22
CA ASP A 29 0.95 8.29 1.33
C ASP A 29 2.03 7.37 0.73
N LEU A 30 2.58 6.48 1.55
CA LEU A 30 3.54 5.46 1.15
C LEU A 30 2.86 4.19 0.60
N GLY A 31 1.52 4.14 0.63
CA GLY A 31 0.68 3.02 0.20
C GLY A 31 0.67 1.84 1.17
N GLY A 32 -0.07 0.78 0.81
CA GLY A 32 -0.33 -0.37 1.67
C GLY A 32 0.90 -1.12 2.20
N ILE A 33 0.75 -1.71 3.38
CA ILE A 33 1.73 -2.57 4.05
C ILE A 33 1.15 -3.98 4.25
N ASP A 34 2.03 -4.97 4.27
CA ASP A 34 1.69 -6.36 4.60
C ASP A 34 2.92 -7.02 5.23
N GLU A 35 2.87 -7.33 6.53
CA GLU A 35 4.00 -7.94 7.25
C GLU A 35 4.24 -9.39 6.87
N GLN A 36 3.19 -10.12 6.51
CA GLN A 36 3.28 -11.54 6.17
C GLN A 36 3.75 -11.72 4.74
N ARG A 37 3.20 -10.95 3.81
CA ARG A 37 3.51 -11.05 2.38
C ARG A 37 4.78 -10.27 2.01
N TRP A 38 5.00 -9.09 2.61
CA TRP A 38 6.07 -8.16 2.24
C TRP A 38 6.81 -7.54 3.45
N PRO A 39 7.45 -8.34 4.31
CA PRO A 39 8.06 -7.86 5.56
C PRO A 39 9.11 -6.76 5.34
N GLY A 40 9.93 -6.87 4.29
CA GLY A 40 10.97 -5.88 3.98
C GLY A 40 10.42 -4.52 3.53
N ILE A 41 9.41 -4.52 2.67
CA ILE A 41 8.74 -3.28 2.21
C ILE A 41 7.98 -2.65 3.37
N THR A 42 7.30 -3.46 4.18
CA THR A 42 6.59 -2.97 5.37
C THR A 42 7.54 -2.33 6.37
N ARG A 43 8.68 -2.98 6.67
CA ARG A 43 9.72 -2.39 7.53
C ARG A 43 10.29 -1.09 6.94
N PHE A 44 10.51 -1.05 5.63
CA PHE A 44 11.00 0.15 4.93
C PHE A 44 10.03 1.33 5.13
N LYS A 45 8.74 1.14 4.83
CA LYS A 45 7.71 2.18 4.95
C LYS A 45 7.54 2.64 6.39
N LYS A 46 7.43 1.72 7.34
CA LYS A 46 7.35 2.03 8.78
C LYS A 46 8.56 2.83 9.29
N GLY A 47 9.73 2.66 8.65
CA GLY A 47 10.95 3.38 9.01
C GLY A 47 10.92 4.89 8.80
N PHE A 48 10.00 5.42 7.98
CA PHE A 48 9.83 6.87 7.79
C PHE A 48 8.98 7.52 8.89
N GLY A 49 8.36 6.73 9.77
CA GLY A 49 7.37 7.22 10.75
C GLY A 49 5.99 7.44 10.11
N GLY A 50 5.19 8.31 10.73
CA GLY A 50 3.81 8.58 10.32
C GLY A 50 2.77 7.70 11.01
N THR A 51 1.55 7.67 10.48
CA THR A 51 0.44 6.85 10.98
C THR A 51 0.14 5.69 10.02
N ILE A 52 -0.39 4.60 10.59
CA ILE A 52 -0.88 3.47 9.81
C ILE A 52 -2.40 3.54 9.84
N GLU A 53 -2.99 3.86 8.69
CA GLU A 53 -4.43 3.92 8.54
C GLU A 53 -4.97 2.57 8.03
N SER A 54 -6.08 2.12 8.61
CA SER A 54 -6.79 0.91 8.17
C SER A 54 -8.10 1.31 7.51
N TYR A 55 -8.24 0.95 6.24
CA TYR A 55 -9.46 1.20 5.47
C TYR A 55 -10.39 -0.01 5.52
N PRO A 56 -11.71 0.18 5.37
CA PRO A 56 -12.64 -0.91 5.16
C PRO A 56 -12.22 -1.76 3.95
N ASN A 57 -12.51 -3.06 4.01
CA ASN A 57 -12.32 -3.94 2.87
C ASN A 57 -13.16 -3.47 1.67
N ALA A 58 -12.73 -3.87 0.47
CA ALA A 58 -13.53 -3.68 -0.72
C ALA A 58 -14.92 -4.27 -0.54
N ILE A 59 -15.94 -3.51 -0.92
CA ILE A 59 -17.34 -3.92 -0.86
C ILE A 59 -17.77 -4.26 -2.28
N ASP A 60 -18.26 -5.49 -2.47
CA ASP A 60 -18.86 -5.91 -3.72
C ASP A 60 -20.33 -5.45 -3.79
N LEU A 61 -20.70 -4.77 -4.87
CA LEU A 61 -22.08 -4.38 -5.18
C LEU A 61 -22.62 -5.25 -6.32
N PRO A 62 -23.28 -6.38 -6.02
CA PRO A 62 -23.74 -7.29 -7.05
C PRO A 62 -24.87 -6.67 -7.89
N LEU A 63 -24.67 -6.62 -9.21
CA LEU A 63 -25.71 -6.17 -10.15
C LEU A 63 -26.79 -7.24 -10.41
N SER A 64 -26.50 -8.50 -10.05
CA SER A 64 -27.42 -9.63 -10.19
C SER A 64 -27.08 -10.72 -9.18
N ASP A 65 -28.03 -11.03 -8.30
CA ASP A 65 -27.84 -11.96 -7.19
C ASP A 65 -27.46 -13.37 -7.65
N ILE A 66 -28.08 -13.87 -8.72
CA ILE A 66 -27.84 -15.23 -9.24
C ILE A 66 -26.42 -15.36 -9.81
N LYS A 67 -26.00 -14.40 -10.64
CA LYS A 67 -24.66 -14.43 -11.25
C LYS A 67 -23.57 -14.27 -10.20
N TYR A 68 -23.78 -13.39 -9.23
CA TYR A 68 -22.83 -13.17 -8.15
C TYR A 68 -22.73 -14.40 -7.24
N SER A 69 -23.86 -15.03 -6.91
CA SER A 69 -23.87 -16.28 -6.13
C SER A 69 -23.09 -17.41 -6.83
N LEU A 70 -23.23 -17.55 -8.15
CA LEU A 70 -22.47 -18.53 -8.92
C LEU A 70 -20.97 -18.21 -8.93
N TYR A 71 -20.60 -16.93 -9.11
CA TYR A 71 -19.21 -16.47 -9.04
C TYR A 71 -18.58 -16.75 -7.66
N GLU A 72 -19.29 -16.46 -6.57
CA GLU A 72 -18.79 -16.72 -5.21
C GLU A 72 -18.60 -18.22 -4.95
N LEU A 73 -19.50 -19.06 -5.48
CA LEU A 73 -19.34 -20.51 -5.41
C LEU A 73 -18.06 -20.93 -6.13
N SER A 74 -17.86 -20.47 -7.38
CA SER A 74 -16.64 -20.77 -8.15
C SER A 74 -15.37 -20.29 -7.44
N ARG A 75 -15.38 -19.07 -6.88
CA ARG A 75 -14.24 -18.50 -6.13
C ARG A 75 -13.85 -19.31 -4.89
N LYS A 76 -14.80 -20.02 -4.26
CA LYS A 76 -14.53 -20.82 -3.05
C LYS A 76 -13.92 -22.20 -3.34
N PHE A 77 -14.15 -22.75 -4.53
CA PHE A 77 -13.69 -24.10 -4.91
C PHE A 77 -12.42 -24.10 -5.78
N LEU A 78 -11.94 -22.92 -6.18
CA LEU A 78 -10.76 -22.71 -7.03
C LEU A 78 -9.67 -22.01 -6.20
#